data_AF-A0A0R1HZY8-F1
#
_entry.id   AF-A0A0R1HZY8-F1
#
_cell.length_a   1.000
_cell.length_b   1.000
_cell.length_c   1.000
_cell.angle_alpha   90.00
_cell.angle_beta   90.00
_cell.angle_gamma   90.00
#
_symmetry.space_group_name_H-M   'P 1'
#
loop_
_entity.id
_entity.type
_entity.pdbx_description
1 polymer ?
#
loop_
_entity_poly.entity_id
_entity_poly.type
_entity_poly.pdbx_seq_one_letter_code
_entity_poly.pdbx_strand_id
1 'polypeptide(L)'
;MKRELLKGLGLTEEQMDKIMAANGADIEKAKSGLGDVEALKTENASLKEQLTGRDKDLKSLQKQAGNSEELTKQLEDLQNQYKTDTEALQGQLHQTKLNGALDTVLSGAKVRNTKAAKALLDMDKIELTDNGDLKGVDDQLSALKQSDAYLFDEGSQGNYKPQGGDGSQDTDPAQAMIDAFKN
;
A
#
# COMPACT_ATOMS: atom_id res chain seq x y z
N MET A 1 4.59 12.45 13.63
CA MET A 1 4.99 13.01 14.94
C MET A 1 5.05 11.88 15.98
N LYS A 2 5.86 11.98 17.05
CA LYS A 2 5.97 10.93 18.09
C LYS A 2 5.15 11.30 19.33
N ARG A 3 4.39 10.35 19.88
CA ARG A 3 3.53 10.60 21.06
C ARG A 3 4.36 10.93 22.30
N GLU A 4 5.55 10.36 22.43
CA GLU A 4 6.47 10.62 23.56
C GLU A 4 6.96 12.07 23.57
N LEU A 5 7.16 12.68 22.40
CA LEU A 5 7.51 14.10 22.27
C LEU A 5 6.38 14.99 22.81
N LEU A 6 5.14 14.69 22.43
CA LEU A 6 3.97 15.45 22.86
C LEU A 6 3.70 15.31 24.35
N LYS A 7 3.92 14.10 24.90
CA LYS A 7 3.86 13.84 26.34
C LYS A 7 4.94 14.59 27.12
N GLY A 8 6.16 14.67 26.58
CA GLY A 8 7.26 15.45 27.14
C GLY A 8 7.01 16.96 27.18
N LEU A 9 6.10 17.46 26.33
CA LEU A 9 5.65 18.86 26.31
C LEU A 9 4.50 19.15 27.29
N GLY A 10 4.06 18.15 28.07
CA GLY A 10 3.01 18.31 29.08
C GLY A 10 1.59 18.40 28.52
N LEU A 11 1.35 17.94 27.29
CA LEU A 11 0.03 17.95 26.66
C LEU A 11 -0.87 16.84 27.23
N THR A 12 -2.17 17.12 27.33
CA THR A 12 -3.16 16.12 27.75
C THR A 12 -3.38 15.07 26.66
N GLU A 13 -3.84 13.87 27.01
CA GLU A 13 -4.12 12.81 26.03
C GLU A 13 -5.04 13.28 24.90
N GLU A 14 -6.09 14.03 25.25
CA GLU A 14 -7.05 14.56 24.29
C GLU A 14 -6.42 15.59 23.32
N GLN A 15 -5.47 16.40 23.78
CA GLN A 15 -4.70 17.32 22.94
C GLN A 15 -3.71 16.57 22.05
N MET A 16 -3.06 15.54 22.58
CA MET A 16 -2.15 14.69 21.82
C MET A 16 -2.88 13.97 20.69
N ASP A 17 -4.07 13.43 20.95
CA ASP A 17 -4.88 12.74 19.95
C ASP A 17 -5.30 13.68 18.81
N LYS A 18 -5.75 14.91 19.14
CA LYS A 18 -6.08 15.94 18.14
C LYS A 18 -4.88 16.33 17.29
N ILE A 19 -3.70 16.53 17.90
CA ILE A 19 -2.48 16.89 17.18
C ILE A 19 -2.00 15.75 16.30
N MET A 20 -2.04 14.50 16.78
CA MET A 20 -1.64 13.33 16.00
C MET A 20 -2.60 13.09 14.83
N ALA A 21 -3.90 13.30 15.01
CA ALA A 21 -4.90 13.23 13.94
C ALA A 21 -4.68 14.32 12.89
N ALA A 22 -4.48 15.58 13.30
CA ALA A 22 -4.18 16.69 12.40
C ALA A 22 -2.86 16.47 11.64
N ASN A 23 -1.80 16.04 12.35
CA ASN A 23 -0.52 15.72 11.73
C ASN A 23 -0.63 14.54 10.76
N GLY A 24 -1.44 13.52 11.08
CA GLY A 24 -1.74 12.42 10.18
C GLY A 24 -2.43 12.89 8.90
N ALA A 25 -3.46 13.73 9.04
CA ALA A 25 -4.18 14.32 7.91
C ALA A 25 -3.28 15.20 7.03
N ASP A 26 -2.42 16.02 7.63
CA ASP A 26 -1.47 16.88 6.91
C ASP A 26 -0.41 16.05 6.17
N ILE A 27 0.11 14.99 6.79
CA ILE A 27 1.05 14.06 6.14
C ILE A 27 0.36 13.35 4.98
N GLU A 28 -0.87 12.90 5.14
CA GLU A 28 -1.61 12.20 4.09
C GLU A 28 -1.91 13.14 2.92
N LYS A 29 -2.29 14.39 3.22
CA LYS A 29 -2.45 15.45 2.22
C LYS A 29 -1.14 15.75 1.50
N ALA A 30 -0.03 15.87 2.22
CA ALA A 30 1.29 16.08 1.63
C ALA A 30 1.72 14.91 0.72
N LYS A 31 1.49 13.66 1.15
CA LYS A 31 1.73 12.46 0.33
C LYS A 31 0.86 12.43 -0.91
N SER A 32 -0.43 12.73 -0.79
CA SER A 32 -1.34 12.79 -1.95
C SER A 32 -0.95 13.89 -2.96
N GLY A 33 -0.33 14.97 -2.51
CA GLY A 33 0.16 16.06 -3.36
C GLY A 33 1.55 15.83 -3.98
N LEU A 34 2.30 14.83 -3.52
CA LEU A 34 3.65 14.51 -4.02
C LEU A 34 3.63 13.68 -5.33
N GLY A 35 2.46 13.23 -5.79
CA GLY A 35 2.33 12.33 -6.93
C GLY A 35 2.92 10.95 -6.66
N ASP A 36 3.03 10.12 -7.69
CA ASP A 36 3.58 8.76 -7.59
C ASP A 36 5.11 8.77 -7.50
N VAL A 37 5.63 9.15 -6.33
CA VAL A 37 7.07 9.32 -6.05
C VAL A 37 7.85 8.03 -6.31
N GLU A 38 7.26 6.87 -6.04
CA GLU A 38 7.92 5.57 -6.30
C GLU A 38 7.99 5.28 -7.81
N ALA A 39 6.95 5.61 -8.59
CA ALA A 39 7.04 5.56 -10.05
C ALA A 39 8.12 6.52 -10.58
N LEU A 40 8.18 7.76 -10.09
CA LEU A 40 9.18 8.76 -10.50
C LEU A 40 10.62 8.33 -10.16
N LYS A 41 10.80 7.66 -9.02
CA LYS A 41 12.10 7.13 -8.59
C LYS A 41 12.53 5.94 -9.44
N THR A 42 11.60 5.05 -9.75
CA THR A 42 11.81 3.90 -10.65
C THR A 42 12.18 4.39 -12.05
N GLU A 43 11.44 5.37 -12.58
CA GLU A 43 11.72 6.01 -13.88
C GLU A 43 13.12 6.63 -13.91
N ASN A 44 13.48 7.40 -12.88
CA ASN A 44 14.82 8.00 -12.79
C ASN A 44 15.94 6.96 -12.73
N ALA A 45 15.76 5.88 -11.98
CA ALA A 45 16.77 4.82 -11.88
C ALA A 45 16.98 4.14 -13.23
N SER A 46 15.90 3.78 -13.92
CA SER A 46 15.99 3.12 -15.22
C SER A 46 16.55 4.05 -16.30
N LEU A 47 16.14 5.32 -16.35
CA LEU A 47 16.71 6.30 -17.28
C LEU A 47 18.23 6.45 -17.10
N LYS A 48 18.72 6.44 -15.85
CA LYS A 48 20.16 6.46 -15.57
C LYS A 48 20.86 5.21 -16.08
N GLU A 49 20.30 4.02 -15.86
CA GLU A 49 20.86 2.77 -16.37
C GLU A 49 20.96 2.79 -17.89
N GLN A 50 19.89 3.20 -18.59
CA GLN A 50 19.90 3.33 -20.05
C GLN A 50 20.96 4.30 -20.57
N LEU A 51 21.11 5.47 -19.93
CA LEU A 51 22.15 6.43 -20.29
C LEU A 51 23.55 5.82 -20.14
N THR A 52 23.81 5.12 -19.04
CA THR A 52 25.12 4.48 -18.84
C THR A 52 25.38 3.31 -19.80
N GLY A 53 24.34 2.58 -20.22
CA GLY A 53 24.43 1.58 -21.27
C GLY A 53 24.81 2.21 -22.60
N ARG A 54 24.04 3.21 -23.05
CA ARG A 54 24.31 3.98 -24.27
C ARG A 54 25.71 4.56 -24.31
N ASP A 55 26.21 5.11 -23.21
CA ASP A 55 27.58 5.63 -23.14
C ASP A 55 28.66 4.56 -23.33
N LYS A 56 28.42 3.33 -22.85
CA LYS A 56 29.35 2.20 -23.07
C LYS A 56 29.30 1.73 -24.51
N ASP A 57 28.11 1.65 -25.08
CA ASP A 57 27.89 1.16 -26.44
C ASP A 57 28.46 2.14 -27.47
N LEU A 58 28.26 3.45 -27.27
CA LEU A 58 28.88 4.49 -28.08
C LEU A 58 30.42 4.41 -28.02
N LYS A 59 31.01 4.14 -26.85
CA LYS A 59 32.46 3.93 -26.73
C LYS A 59 32.94 2.66 -27.43
N SER A 60 32.13 1.59 -27.45
CA SER A 60 32.44 0.37 -28.20
C SER A 60 32.43 0.65 -29.71
N LEU A 61 31.37 1.26 -30.21
CA LEU A 61 31.22 1.63 -31.62
C LEU A 61 32.36 2.57 -32.08
N GLN A 62 32.73 3.55 -31.26
CA GLN A 62 33.88 4.44 -31.54
C GLN A 62 35.20 3.68 -31.68
N LYS A 63 35.42 2.61 -30.89
CA LYS A 63 36.64 1.79 -30.98
C LYS A 63 36.66 0.89 -32.21
N GLN A 64 35.49 0.54 -32.74
CA GLN A 64 35.35 -0.30 -33.93
C GLN A 64 35.30 0.51 -35.23
N ALA A 65 35.43 1.84 -35.15
CA ALA A 65 35.48 2.72 -36.31
C ALA A 65 36.56 2.26 -37.30
N GLY A 66 36.10 1.73 -38.45
CA GLY A 66 36.95 1.15 -39.51
C GLY A 66 36.65 -0.30 -39.87
N ASN A 67 35.88 -1.05 -39.05
CA ASN A 67 35.47 -2.43 -39.35
C ASN A 67 33.96 -2.50 -39.65
N SER A 68 33.58 -2.40 -40.93
CA SER A 68 32.20 -2.20 -41.37
C SER A 68 31.23 -3.35 -41.03
N GLU A 69 31.70 -4.60 -41.06
CA GLU A 69 30.85 -5.78 -40.80
C GLU A 69 30.56 -5.91 -39.30
N GLU A 70 31.59 -5.78 -38.46
CA GLU A 70 31.45 -5.81 -36.99
C GLU A 70 30.56 -4.66 -36.49
N LEU A 71 30.76 -3.46 -37.03
CA LEU A 71 29.94 -2.28 -36.73
C LEU A 71 28.47 -2.48 -37.07
N THR A 72 28.17 -3.07 -38.25
CA THR A 72 26.79 -3.28 -38.69
C THR A 72 26.06 -4.26 -37.76
N LYS A 73 26.72 -5.37 -37.41
CA LYS A 73 26.17 -6.37 -36.50
C LYS A 73 25.94 -5.80 -35.09
N GLN A 74 26.91 -5.05 -34.55
CA GLN A 74 26.75 -4.40 -33.25
C GLN A 74 25.58 -3.42 -33.24
N LEU A 75 25.38 -2.68 -34.33
CA LEU A 75 24.32 -1.70 -34.43
C LEU A 75 22.93 -2.35 -34.47
N GLU A 76 22.77 -3.47 -35.17
CA GLU A 76 21.53 -4.27 -35.15
C GLU A 76 21.26 -4.87 -33.77
N ASP A 77 22.27 -5.45 -33.12
CA ASP A 77 22.16 -6.01 -31.77
C ASP A 77 21.72 -4.93 -30.76
N LEU A 78 22.34 -3.74 -30.83
CA LEU A 78 22.00 -2.59 -29.99
C LEU A 78 20.59 -2.07 -30.22
N GLN A 79 20.13 -2.01 -31.47
CA GLN A 79 18.76 -1.62 -31.79
C GLN A 79 17.75 -2.58 -31.18
N ASN A 80 17.98 -3.89 -31.31
CA ASN A 80 17.11 -4.92 -30.74
C ASN A 80 17.11 -4.88 -29.20
N GLN A 81 18.28 -4.68 -28.59
CA GLN A 81 18.39 -4.53 -27.15
C GLN A 81 17.61 -3.32 -26.65
N TYR A 82 17.82 -2.14 -27.24
CA TYR A 82 17.12 -0.93 -26.78
C TYR A 82 15.61 -0.99 -26.99
N LYS A 83 15.14 -1.67 -28.04
CA LYS A 83 13.70 -1.93 -28.21
C LYS A 83 13.16 -2.75 -27.04
N THR A 84 13.84 -3.86 -26.72
CA THR A 84 13.46 -4.76 -25.63
C THR A 84 13.50 -4.04 -24.27
N ASP A 85 14.58 -3.31 -23.99
CA ASP A 85 14.75 -2.56 -22.74
C ASP A 85 13.67 -1.47 -22.59
N THR A 86 13.28 -0.83 -23.69
CA THR A 86 12.21 0.19 -23.69
C THR A 86 10.86 -0.43 -23.39
N GLU A 87 10.51 -1.54 -24.03
CA GLU A 87 9.27 -2.27 -23.80
C GLU A 87 9.18 -2.78 -22.35
N ALA A 88 10.27 -3.35 -21.83
CA ALA A 88 10.36 -3.82 -20.44
C ALA A 88 10.18 -2.67 -19.44
N LEU A 89 10.81 -1.52 -19.68
CA LEU A 89 10.66 -0.35 -18.83
C LEU A 89 9.23 0.20 -18.84
N GLN A 90 8.62 0.33 -20.02
CA GLN A 90 7.25 0.78 -20.14
C GLN A 90 6.30 -0.13 -19.35
N GLY A 91 6.51 -1.45 -19.43
CA GLY A 91 5.79 -2.42 -18.61
C GLY A 91 6.01 -2.22 -17.11
N GLN A 92 7.27 -2.07 -16.66
CA GLN A 92 7.58 -1.83 -15.25
C GLN A 92 6.97 -0.53 -14.72
N LEU A 93 7.04 0.56 -15.48
CA LEU A 93 6.44 1.84 -15.10
C LEU A 93 4.92 1.75 -15.02
N HIS A 94 4.30 1.09 -15.99
CA HIS A 94 2.86 0.85 -15.96
C HIS A 94 2.46 0.05 -14.72
N GLN A 95 3.17 -1.04 -14.42
CA GLN A 95 2.91 -1.89 -13.26
C GLN A 95 3.09 -1.14 -11.93
N THR A 96 4.14 -0.31 -11.82
CA THR A 96 4.38 0.50 -10.61
C THR A 96 3.26 1.51 -10.40
N LYS A 97 2.85 2.22 -11.47
CA LYS A 97 1.73 3.18 -11.40
C LYS A 97 0.42 2.50 -11.02
N LEU A 98 0.11 1.38 -11.66
CA LEU A 98 -1.06 0.57 -11.35
C LEU A 98 -1.06 0.14 -9.87
N ASN A 99 0.08 -0.34 -9.38
CA ASN A 99 0.23 -0.76 -7.98
C ASN A 99 0.07 0.40 -7.00
N GLY A 100 0.62 1.58 -7.29
CA GLY A 100 0.47 2.77 -6.44
C GLY A 100 -0.96 3.29 -6.39
N ALA A 101 -1.63 3.33 -7.55
CA ALA A 101 -3.06 3.65 -7.63
C ALA A 101 -3.90 2.64 -6.84
N LEU A 102 -3.59 1.33 -6.95
CA LEU A 102 -4.27 0.29 -6.19
C LEU A 102 -4.07 0.44 -4.69
N ASP A 103 -2.85 0.71 -4.22
CA ASP A 103 -2.60 0.96 -2.80
C ASP A 103 -3.43 2.13 -2.26
N THR A 104 -3.59 3.17 -3.08
CA THR A 104 -4.40 4.35 -2.74
C THR A 104 -5.87 3.98 -2.59
N VAL A 105 -6.43 3.26 -3.58
CA VAL A 105 -7.84 2.81 -3.56
C VAL A 105 -8.08 1.86 -2.38
N LEU A 106 -7.21 0.88 -2.16
CA LEU A 106 -7.35 -0.10 -1.08
C LEU A 106 -7.24 0.54 0.30
N SER A 107 -6.33 1.52 0.46
CA SER A 107 -6.20 2.28 1.70
C SER A 107 -7.46 3.14 1.94
N GLY A 108 -7.98 3.81 0.92
CA GLY A 108 -9.24 4.54 0.98
C GLY A 108 -10.44 3.66 1.32
N ALA A 109 -10.45 2.42 0.83
CA ALA A 109 -11.44 1.40 1.17
C ALA A 109 -11.24 0.79 2.57
N LYS A 110 -10.24 1.24 3.34
CA LYS A 110 -9.89 0.75 4.68
C LYS A 110 -9.57 -0.74 4.74
N VAL A 111 -8.88 -1.24 3.72
CA VAL A 111 -8.39 -2.63 3.72
C VAL A 111 -7.31 -2.78 4.79
N ARG A 112 -7.45 -3.78 5.66
CA ARG A 112 -6.51 -4.08 6.75
C ARG A 112 -5.14 -4.53 6.24
N ASN A 113 -5.11 -5.32 5.17
CA ASN A 113 -3.88 -5.78 4.53
C ASN A 113 -3.99 -5.61 3.01
N THR A 114 -3.50 -4.46 2.52
CA THR A 114 -3.56 -4.12 1.09
C THR A 114 -2.83 -5.14 0.22
N LYS A 115 -1.71 -5.72 0.69
CA LYS A 115 -0.97 -6.75 -0.04
C LYS A 115 -1.79 -8.03 -0.25
N ALA A 116 -2.48 -8.49 0.79
CA ALA A 116 -3.34 -9.68 0.69
C ALA A 116 -4.54 -9.40 -0.23
N ALA A 117 -5.19 -8.25 -0.08
CA ALA A 117 -6.32 -7.89 -0.93
C ALA A 117 -5.92 -7.75 -2.40
N LYS A 118 -4.75 -7.16 -2.71
CA LYS A 118 -4.20 -7.11 -4.08
C LYS A 118 -4.08 -8.48 -4.72
N ALA A 119 -3.70 -9.50 -3.95
CA ALA A 119 -3.55 -10.86 -4.47
C ALA A 119 -4.88 -11.55 -4.77
N LEU A 120 -5.99 -11.03 -4.25
CA LEU A 120 -7.34 -11.54 -4.47
C LEU A 120 -8.07 -10.80 -5.61
N LEU A 121 -7.48 -9.71 -6.11
CA LEU A 121 -8.01 -8.95 -7.24
C LEU A 121 -7.59 -9.56 -8.58
N ASP A 122 -8.50 -9.53 -9.53
CA ASP A 122 -8.27 -9.87 -10.93
C ASP A 122 -7.64 -8.65 -11.63
N MET A 123 -6.31 -8.67 -11.70
CA MET A 123 -5.51 -7.58 -12.27
C MET A 123 -5.76 -7.38 -13.77
N ASP A 124 -6.18 -8.42 -14.49
CA ASP A 124 -6.47 -8.32 -15.94
C ASP A 124 -7.74 -7.49 -16.22
N LYS A 125 -8.59 -7.31 -15.21
CA LYS A 125 -9.82 -6.49 -15.29
C LYS A 125 -9.65 -5.09 -14.71
N ILE A 126 -8.45 -4.73 -14.25
CA ILE A 126 -8.19 -3.43 -13.64
C ILE A 126 -7.38 -2.59 -14.62
N GLU A 127 -7.96 -1.48 -15.05
CA GLU A 127 -7.34 -0.58 -16.00
C GLU A 127 -6.98 0.74 -15.33
N LEU A 128 -5.71 1.16 -15.47
CA LEU A 128 -5.26 2.50 -15.13
C LEU A 128 -5.64 3.47 -16.25
N THR A 129 -6.46 4.47 -15.93
CA THR A 129 -6.85 5.53 -16.85
C THR A 129 -5.76 6.60 -16.96
N ASP A 130 -5.81 7.42 -18.02
CA ASP A 130 -4.86 8.52 -18.25
C ASP A 130 -4.84 9.56 -17.11
N ASN A 131 -5.94 9.67 -16.36
CA ASN A 131 -6.07 10.57 -15.23
C ASN A 131 -5.46 10.01 -13.93
N GLY A 132 -5.00 8.76 -13.93
CA GLY A 132 -4.48 8.06 -12.75
C GLY A 132 -5.53 7.30 -11.93
N ASP A 133 -6.79 7.32 -12.35
CA ASP A 133 -7.87 6.56 -11.71
C ASP A 133 -7.91 5.11 -12.20
N LEU A 134 -8.47 4.21 -11.40
CA LEU A 134 -8.65 2.79 -11.74
C LEU A 134 -10.09 2.49 -12.14
N LYS A 135 -10.26 1.77 -13.25
CA LYS A 135 -11.56 1.17 -13.63
C LYS A 135 -11.59 -0.31 -13.27
N GLY A 136 -12.78 -0.82 -12.97
CA GLY A 136 -13.01 -2.25 -12.68
C GLY A 136 -12.62 -2.72 -11.28
N VAL A 137 -11.99 -1.86 -10.46
CA VAL A 137 -11.59 -2.19 -9.09
C VAL A 137 -12.76 -2.09 -8.09
N ASP A 138 -13.70 -1.16 -8.28
CA ASP A 138 -14.79 -0.91 -7.34
C ASP A 138 -15.75 -2.10 -7.20
N ASP A 139 -16.09 -2.71 -8.34
CA ASP A 139 -16.97 -3.89 -8.39
C ASP A 139 -16.30 -5.08 -7.67
N GLN A 140 -15.00 -5.26 -7.90
CA GLN A 140 -14.23 -6.32 -7.25
C GLN A 140 -14.11 -6.10 -5.75
N LEU A 141 -13.88 -4.86 -5.30
CA LEU A 141 -13.84 -4.54 -3.87
C LEU A 141 -15.19 -4.73 -3.20
N SER A 142 -16.29 -4.44 -3.90
CA SER A 142 -17.64 -4.68 -3.39
C SER A 142 -17.90 -6.18 -3.22
N ALA A 143 -17.49 -7.01 -4.19
CA ALA A 143 -17.56 -8.46 -4.08
C ALA A 143 -16.66 -9.01 -2.96
N LEU A 144 -15.45 -8.45 -2.82
CA LEU A 144 -14.50 -8.85 -1.77
C LEU A 144 -15.00 -8.46 -0.38
N LYS A 145 -15.69 -7.32 -0.22
CA LYS A 145 -16.35 -6.95 1.04
C LYS A 145 -17.44 -7.94 1.44
N GLN A 146 -18.17 -8.52 0.48
CA GLN A 146 -19.23 -9.48 0.75
C GLN A 146 -18.69 -10.87 1.11
N SER A 147 -17.63 -11.30 0.42
CA SER A 147 -17.02 -12.63 0.61
C SER A 147 -16.03 -12.66 1.78
N ASP A 148 -15.19 -11.64 1.89
CA ASP A 148 -14.05 -11.57 2.80
C ASP A 148 -14.08 -10.28 3.65
N ALA A 149 -15.23 -10.00 4.28
CA ALA A 149 -15.45 -8.79 5.09
C ALA A 149 -14.35 -8.53 6.14
N TYR A 150 -13.74 -9.60 6.67
CA TYR A 150 -12.65 -9.52 7.65
C TYR A 150 -11.41 -8.79 7.13
N LEU A 151 -11.22 -8.67 5.81
CA LEU A 151 -10.13 -7.92 5.20
C LEU A 151 -10.32 -6.40 5.32
N PHE A 152 -11.53 -5.94 5.66
CA PHE A 152 -11.87 -4.52 5.74
C PHE A 152 -12.01 -4.08 7.19
N ASP A 153 -11.61 -2.84 7.45
CA ASP A 153 -11.84 -2.19 8.73
C ASP A 153 -13.15 -1.42 8.71
N GLU A 154 -14.20 -2.06 9.23
CA GLU A 154 -15.51 -1.45 9.46
C GLU A 154 -15.51 -0.48 10.66
N GLY A 155 -14.37 -0.30 11.33
CA GLY A 155 -14.23 0.51 12.54
C GLY A 155 -14.64 -0.25 13.80
N SER A 156 -14.77 0.50 14.90
CA SER A 156 -15.20 -0.06 16.19
C SER A 156 -16.67 -0.46 16.14
N GLN A 157 -16.95 -1.73 15.84
CA GLN A 157 -18.21 -2.36 16.25
C GLN A 157 -18.22 -2.39 17.78
N GLY A 158 -19.27 -1.80 18.37
CA GLY A 158 -19.29 -1.30 19.75
C GLY A 158 -18.77 -2.28 20.81
N ASN A 159 -18.20 -1.71 21.88
CA ASN A 159 -17.70 -2.40 23.07
C ASN A 159 -18.37 -3.76 23.27
N TYR A 160 -17.63 -4.83 23.01
CA TYR A 160 -17.94 -6.11 23.61
C TYR A 160 -17.91 -5.87 25.12
N LYS A 161 -19.10 -5.69 25.71
CA LYS A 161 -19.34 -5.86 27.12
C LYS A 161 -19.55 -7.36 27.28
N PRO A 162 -18.51 -8.15 27.61
CA PRO A 162 -18.80 -9.48 28.13
C PRO A 162 -19.78 -9.26 29.28
N GLN A 163 -20.84 -10.06 29.33
CA GLN A 163 -21.61 -10.24 30.55
C GLN A 163 -20.67 -10.95 31.55
N GLY A 164 -19.64 -10.24 32.01
CA GLY A 164 -18.78 -10.66 33.11
C GLY A 164 -19.70 -10.81 34.31
N GLY A 165 -19.70 -12.01 34.87
CA GLY A 165 -20.69 -12.51 35.81
C GLY A 165 -21.14 -11.45 36.83
N ASP A 166 -22.45 -11.29 36.92
CA ASP A 166 -23.09 -10.71 38.09
C ASP A 166 -22.78 -11.65 39.27
N GLY A 167 -21.63 -11.43 39.90
CA GLY A 167 -21.28 -12.07 41.15
C GLY A 167 -22.20 -11.52 42.23
N SER A 168 -23.40 -12.10 42.37
CA SER A 168 -24.18 -12.14 43.62
C SER A 168 -25.57 -12.80 43.47
N GLN A 169 -25.72 -13.84 42.64
CA GLN A 169 -26.92 -14.70 42.69
C GLN A 169 -26.67 -16.16 43.09
N ASP A 170 -25.46 -16.51 43.49
CA ASP A 170 -25.29 -17.72 44.29
C ASP A 170 -25.70 -17.38 45.72
N THR A 171 -26.89 -17.86 46.11
CA THR A 171 -27.29 -17.92 47.51
C THR A 171 -26.18 -18.60 48.29
N ASP A 172 -25.57 -17.89 49.25
CA ASP A 172 -24.54 -18.44 50.13
C ASP A 172 -25.08 -19.74 50.77
N PRO A 173 -24.52 -20.92 50.44
CA PRO A 173 -24.98 -22.19 50.97
C PRO A 173 -24.92 -22.23 52.50
N ALA A 174 -24.02 -21.46 53.11
CA ALA A 174 -23.94 -21.33 54.56
C ALA A 174 -25.17 -20.58 55.13
N GLN A 175 -25.62 -19.53 54.45
CA GLN A 175 -26.80 -18.76 54.85
C GLN A 175 -28.08 -19.59 54.70
N ALA A 176 -28.19 -20.39 53.63
CA ALA A 176 -29.32 -21.30 53.43
C ALA A 176 -29.40 -22.40 54.51
N MET A 177 -28.26 -22.92 54.98
CA MET A 177 -28.20 -23.89 56.07
C MET A 177 -28.55 -23.26 57.43
N ILE A 178 -28.15 -22.01 57.67
CA ILE A 178 -28.48 -21.29 58.91
C ILE A 178 -30.00 -21.06 59.01
N ASP A 179 -30.67 -20.73 57.91
CA ASP A 179 -32.10 -20.45 57.92
C ASP A 179 -32.96 -21.74 58.02
N ALA A 180 -32.44 -22.88 57.55
CA ALA A 180 -33.11 -24.18 57.70
C ALA A 180 -33.17 -24.69 59.16
N PHE A 181 -32.29 -24.21 60.05
CA PHE A 181 -32.25 -24.59 61.47
C PHE A 181 -33.02 -23.63 62.39
N LYS A 182 -33.64 -22.58 61.85
CA LYS A 182 -34.40 -21.56 62.62
C LYS A 182 -35.92 -21.76 62.64
N ASN A 183 -36.43 -22.85 62.06
CA ASN A 183 -37.85 -23.26 62.18
C ASN A 183 -38.04 -24.35 63.23
#